data_AF-A0A535P7X9-F1
#
_entry.id   AF-A0A535P7X9-F1
#
_cell.length_a   1.000
_cell.length_b   1.000
_cell.length_c   1.000
_cell.angle_alpha   90.00
_cell.angle_beta   90.00
_cell.angle_gamma   90.00
#
_symmetry.space_group_name_H-M   'P 1'
#
loop_
_entity.id
_entity.type
_entity.pdbx_description
1 polymer ?
#
loop_
_entity_poly.entity_id
_entity_poly.type
_entity_poly.pdbx_seq_one_letter_code
_entity_poly.pdbx_strand_id
1 'polypeptide(L)'
;MSYLSAFVQYHAAARIALLVPREAFEPAPAVDSAVIVLEPRDRAASGRLSAEREDELWRLVQAAFRERRKMIHNVLSRQLPIDRSRLDAALGAARIAPDRRPQTLAVDEWLALLAAIGPIGPDRRGRGSSSEPSVLGEPDAPEAAAEEATEPGVAPP
;
A
#
# COMPACT_ATOMS: atom_id res chain seq x y z
N MET A 1 -4.25 -8.75 14.13
CA MET A 1 -3.75 -8.36 12.80
C MET A 1 -2.23 -8.21 12.82
N SER A 2 -1.54 -8.61 11.75
CA SER A 2 -0.10 -8.33 11.53
C SER A 2 0.10 -7.21 10.51
N TYR A 3 1.34 -6.76 10.28
CA TYR A 3 1.65 -5.82 9.19
C TYR A 3 1.17 -6.35 7.83
N LEU A 4 1.51 -7.60 7.50
CA LEU A 4 1.09 -8.23 6.25
C LEU A 4 -0.43 -8.28 6.13
N SER A 5 -1.12 -8.58 7.23
CA SER A 5 -2.57 -8.61 7.24
C SER A 5 -3.18 -7.22 6.94
N ALA A 6 -2.62 -6.15 7.52
CA ALA A 6 -3.06 -4.78 7.25
C ALA A 6 -2.81 -4.38 5.79
N PHE A 7 -1.62 -4.72 5.27
CA PHE A 7 -1.23 -4.47 3.88
C PHE A 7 -2.18 -5.15 2.89
N VAL A 8 -2.39 -6.46 3.06
CA VAL A 8 -3.27 -7.22 2.17
C VAL A 8 -4.71 -6.71 2.25
N GLN A 9 -5.23 -6.49 3.46
CA GLN A 9 -6.64 -6.08 3.65
C GLN A 9 -6.94 -4.66 3.16
N TYR A 10 -5.92 -3.80 3.14
CA TYR A 10 -6.00 -2.48 2.51
C TYR A 10 -6.16 -2.59 1.00
N HIS A 11 -5.43 -3.50 0.34
CA HIS A 11 -5.48 -3.65 -1.11
C HIS A 11 -6.61 -4.57 -1.62
N ALA A 12 -7.01 -5.56 -0.83
CA ALA A 12 -7.95 -6.59 -1.25
C ALA A 12 -8.81 -7.11 -0.10
N ALA A 13 -10.03 -7.56 -0.40
CA ALA A 13 -10.74 -8.44 0.50
C ALA A 13 -10.08 -9.83 0.42
N ALA A 14 -9.70 -10.38 1.58
CA ALA A 14 -8.98 -11.66 1.66
C ALA A 14 -9.81 -12.69 2.41
N ARG A 15 -9.93 -13.90 1.84
CA ARG A 15 -10.59 -15.04 2.48
C ARG A 15 -9.84 -16.33 2.22
N ILE A 16 -9.88 -17.25 3.18
CA ILE A 16 -9.38 -18.62 2.99
C ILE A 16 -10.46 -19.37 2.21
N ALA A 17 -10.14 -19.86 1.02
CA ALA A 17 -11.05 -20.69 0.23
C ALA A 17 -11.06 -22.13 0.74
N LEU A 18 -9.88 -22.69 1.04
CA LEU A 18 -9.74 -24.01 1.63
C LEU A 18 -8.37 -24.16 2.31
N LEU A 19 -8.32 -25.06 3.29
CA LEU A 19 -7.08 -25.52 3.92
C LEU A 19 -6.62 -26.79 3.19
N VAL A 20 -5.32 -26.87 2.89
CA VAL A 20 -4.70 -28.00 2.20
C VAL A 20 -3.78 -28.72 3.18
N PRO A 21 -4.09 -29.96 3.59
CA PRO A 21 -3.22 -30.73 4.48
C PRO A 21 -1.89 -31.05 3.78
N ARG A 22 -0.79 -31.13 4.53
CA ARG A 22 0.53 -31.44 3.97
C ARG A 22 0.58 -32.77 3.21
N GLU A 23 -0.27 -33.74 3.56
CA GLU A 23 -0.36 -35.06 2.94
C GLU A 23 -0.85 -35.01 1.49
N ALA A 24 -1.34 -33.84 1.02
CA ALA A 24 -1.73 -33.61 -0.37
C ALA A 24 -0.55 -33.29 -1.30
N PHE A 25 0.70 -33.23 -0.80
CA PHE A 25 1.90 -32.89 -1.57
C PHE A 25 2.92 -34.04 -1.56
N GLU A 26 3.70 -34.17 -2.63
CA GLU A 26 4.82 -35.13 -2.75
C GLU A 26 6.11 -34.40 -3.21
N PRO A 27 7.20 -34.41 -2.41
CA PRO A 27 7.27 -34.89 -1.03
C PRO A 27 6.48 -34.00 -0.06
N ALA A 28 5.97 -34.60 1.03
CA ALA A 28 5.16 -33.88 2.01
C ALA A 28 5.96 -32.79 2.77
N PRO A 29 5.48 -31.54 2.83
CA PRO A 29 6.12 -30.46 3.58
C PRO A 29 5.92 -30.61 5.10
N ALA A 30 6.65 -29.80 5.88
CA ALA A 30 6.58 -29.84 7.35
C ALA A 30 5.31 -29.21 7.96
N VAL A 31 4.57 -28.42 7.16
CA VAL A 31 3.42 -27.62 7.61
C VAL A 31 2.28 -27.71 6.60
N ASP A 32 1.06 -27.45 7.08
CA ASP A 32 -0.12 -27.35 6.21
C ASP A 32 -0.10 -26.07 5.36
N SER A 33 -0.86 -26.11 4.27
CA SER A 33 -1.03 -24.99 3.34
C SER A 33 -2.47 -24.46 3.35
N ALA A 34 -2.69 -23.31 2.71
CA ALA A 34 -4.02 -22.75 2.51
C ALA A 34 -4.12 -22.09 1.14
N VAL A 35 -5.26 -22.25 0.47
CA VAL A 35 -5.60 -21.48 -0.72
C VAL A 35 -6.34 -20.22 -0.29
N ILE A 36 -5.80 -19.06 -0.66
CA ILE A 36 -6.35 -17.75 -0.30
C ILE A 36 -6.91 -17.11 -1.57
N VAL A 37 -8.12 -16.56 -1.48
CA VAL A 37 -8.70 -15.72 -2.52
C VAL A 37 -8.55 -14.28 -2.10
N LEU A 38 -7.99 -13.49 -3.01
CA LEU A 38 -7.85 -12.04 -2.89
C LEU A 38 -8.71 -11.38 -3.95
N GLU A 39 -9.68 -10.58 -3.51
CA GLU A 39 -10.54 -9.78 -4.37
C GLU A 39 -10.06 -8.32 -4.25
N PRO A 40 -9.31 -7.80 -5.26
CA PRO A 40 -8.79 -6.44 -5.22
C PRO A 40 -9.91 -5.44 -5.01
N ARG A 41 -9.72 -4.51 -4.07
CA ARG A 41 -10.69 -3.43 -3.87
C ARG A 41 -10.66 -2.49 -5.07
N ASP A 42 -11.84 -2.04 -5.51
CA ASP A 42 -11.95 -1.04 -6.56
C ASP A 42 -11.30 0.27 -6.09
N ARG A 43 -10.18 0.60 -6.74
CA ARG A 43 -9.34 1.74 -6.41
C ARG A 43 -9.99 3.09 -6.73
N ALA A 44 -10.95 3.12 -7.65
CA ALA A 44 -11.67 4.35 -8.02
C ALA A 44 -12.80 4.65 -7.03
N ALA A 45 -13.48 3.60 -6.53
CA ALA A 45 -14.61 3.75 -5.62
C ALA A 45 -14.20 4.06 -4.16
N SER A 46 -12.99 3.68 -3.74
CA SER A 46 -12.56 3.75 -2.33
C SER A 46 -11.81 5.03 -1.92
N GLY A 47 -11.74 6.05 -2.78
CA GLY A 47 -11.08 7.33 -2.45
C GLY A 47 -9.59 7.16 -2.15
N ARG A 48 -8.78 6.89 -3.18
CA ARG A 48 -7.36 6.58 -3.07
C ARG A 48 -6.61 7.63 -2.23
N LEU A 49 -5.79 7.18 -1.27
CA LEU A 49 -4.73 8.02 -0.72
C LEU A 49 -3.75 8.38 -1.84
N SER A 50 -3.16 9.58 -1.77
CA SER A 50 -2.00 9.89 -2.61
C SER A 50 -0.84 8.97 -2.25
N ALA A 51 0.14 8.80 -3.15
CA ALA A 51 1.30 7.94 -2.90
C ALA A 51 2.02 8.35 -1.61
N GLU A 52 2.13 9.64 -1.35
CA GLU A 52 2.76 10.19 -0.15
C GLU A 52 1.98 9.83 1.12
N ARG A 53 0.64 9.88 1.05
CA ARG A 53 -0.22 9.53 2.20
C ARG A 53 -0.24 8.03 2.45
N GLU A 54 -0.12 7.22 1.41
CA GLU A 54 0.04 5.78 1.53
C GLU A 54 1.39 5.42 2.17
N ASP A 55 2.47 6.10 1.81
CA ASP A 55 3.77 5.94 2.48
C ASP A 55 3.70 6.34 3.96
N GLU A 56 3.00 7.42 4.30
CA GLU A 56 2.76 7.81 5.69
C GLU A 56 1.95 6.77 6.46
N LEU A 57 0.92 6.16 5.83
CA LEU A 57 0.16 5.06 6.41
C LEU A 57 1.09 3.90 6.77
N TRP A 58 1.92 3.46 5.82
CA TRP A 58 2.79 2.31 6.05
C TRP A 58 3.85 2.60 7.09
N ARG A 59 4.39 3.82 7.14
CA ARG A 59 5.29 4.23 8.22
C ARG A 59 4.63 4.22 9.59
N LEU A 60 3.39 4.73 9.70
CA LEU A 60 2.60 4.69 10.93
C LEU A 60 2.37 3.24 11.39
N VAL A 61 1.92 2.38 10.48
CA VAL A 61 1.62 0.98 10.76
C VAL A 61 2.90 0.21 11.11
N GLN A 62 3.99 0.39 10.36
CA GLN A 62 5.30 -0.21 10.67
C GLN A 62 5.82 0.21 12.04
N ALA A 63 5.77 1.51 12.35
CA ALA A 63 6.18 2.04 13.65
C ALA A 63 5.42 1.35 14.79
N ALA A 64 4.11 1.17 14.64
CA ALA A 64 3.28 0.49 15.63
C ALA A 64 3.63 -1.00 15.76
N PHE A 65 3.89 -1.70 14.66
CA PHE A 65 4.20 -3.13 14.67
C PHE A 65 5.62 -3.49 15.12
N ARG A 66 6.52 -2.51 15.32
CA ARG A 66 7.85 -2.73 15.95
C ARG A 66 7.73 -3.16 17.41
N GLU A 67 6.73 -2.65 18.13
CA GLU A 67 6.51 -2.92 19.55
C GLU A 67 5.10 -3.48 19.84
N ARG A 68 4.74 -4.59 19.18
CA ARG A 68 3.39 -5.23 19.22
C ARG A 68 2.83 -5.55 20.61
N ARG A 69 3.68 -5.59 21.64
CA ARG A 69 3.29 -5.92 23.02
C ARG A 69 3.02 -4.69 23.88
N LYS A 70 3.22 -3.48 23.35
CA LYS A 70 2.99 -2.21 24.05
C LYS A 70 1.69 -1.55 23.56
N MET A 71 1.15 -0.66 24.40
CA MET A 71 -0.02 0.16 24.09
C MET A 71 0.29 1.12 22.94
N ILE A 72 -0.67 1.31 22.03
CA ILE A 72 -0.48 2.07 20.78
C ILE A 72 0.00 3.49 21.05
N HIS A 73 -0.55 4.17 22.07
CA HIS A 73 -0.11 5.49 22.48
C HIS A 73 1.40 5.52 22.80
N ASN A 74 1.89 4.54 23.57
CA ASN A 74 3.29 4.48 23.99
C ASN A 74 4.23 4.12 22.84
N VAL A 75 3.77 3.34 21.87
CA VAL A 75 4.57 3.00 20.71
C VAL A 75 4.69 4.19 19.77
N LEU A 76 3.57 4.80 19.40
CA LEU A 76 3.55 5.88 18.42
C LEU A 76 4.25 7.14 18.92
N SER A 77 4.07 7.50 20.20
CA SER A 77 4.79 8.63 20.80
C SER A 77 6.32 8.45 20.84
N ARG A 78 6.82 7.21 20.86
CA ARG A 78 8.26 6.90 20.88
C ARG A 78 8.86 6.74 19.49
N GLN A 79 8.08 6.21 18.54
CA GLN A 79 8.57 5.82 17.23
C GLN A 79 8.38 6.92 16.18
N LEU A 80 7.36 7.78 16.33
CA LEU A 80 7.06 8.85 15.38
C LEU A 80 7.46 10.23 15.94
N PRO A 81 7.90 11.16 15.08
CA PRO A 81 8.21 12.53 15.46
C PRO A 81 6.93 13.38 15.58
N ILE A 82 6.02 12.98 16.47
CA ILE A 82 4.74 13.64 16.71
C ILE A 82 4.58 13.99 18.20
N ASP A 83 4.02 15.16 18.47
CA ASP A 83 3.73 15.58 19.83
C ASP A 83 2.65 14.70 20.48
N ARG A 84 2.78 14.49 21.79
CA ARG A 84 1.87 13.62 22.55
C ARG A 84 0.43 14.14 22.53
N SER A 85 0.24 15.45 22.69
CA SER A 85 -1.08 16.08 22.64
C SER A 85 -1.78 15.88 21.28
N ARG A 86 -1.01 15.96 20.18
CA ARG A 86 -1.50 15.70 18.83
C ARG A 86 -1.89 14.24 18.66
N LEU A 87 -1.10 13.32 19.18
CA LEU A 87 -1.42 11.89 19.16
C LEU A 87 -2.69 11.58 19.96
N ASP A 88 -2.85 12.14 21.15
CA ASP A 88 -4.03 11.94 22.00
C ASP A 88 -5.29 12.48 21.32
N ALA A 89 -5.22 13.68 20.74
CA ALA A 89 -6.32 14.27 19.97
C ALA A 89 -6.68 13.39 18.76
N ALA A 90 -5.69 12.86 18.05
CA ALA A 90 -5.91 12.02 16.88
C ALA A 90 -6.51 10.65 17.24
N LEU A 91 -6.05 10.02 18.32
CA LEU A 91 -6.63 8.78 18.84
C LEU A 91 -8.10 9.00 19.26
N GLY A 92 -8.39 10.12 19.92
CA GLY A 92 -9.75 10.52 20.28
C GLY A 92 -10.65 10.71 19.05
N ALA A 93 -10.17 11.44 18.04
CA ALA A 93 -10.91 11.68 16.80
C ALA A 93 -11.15 10.39 16.00
N ALA A 94 -10.18 9.48 15.99
CA ALA A 94 -10.30 8.16 15.37
C ALA A 94 -11.10 7.15 16.23
N ARG A 95 -11.55 7.54 17.43
CA ARG A 95 -12.26 6.68 18.40
C ARG A 95 -11.46 5.42 18.81
N ILE A 96 -10.15 5.56 18.91
CA ILE A 96 -9.23 4.48 19.29
C ILE A 96 -8.80 4.69 20.74
N ALA A 97 -9.07 3.70 21.59
CA ALA A 97 -8.61 3.76 22.98
C ALA A 97 -7.05 3.65 23.04
N PRO A 98 -6.37 4.50 23.83
CA PRO A 98 -4.91 4.64 23.82
C PRO A 98 -4.15 3.42 24.37
N ASP A 99 -4.83 2.60 25.16
CA ASP A 99 -4.34 1.36 25.76
C ASP A 99 -4.45 0.15 24.82
N ARG A 100 -5.10 0.29 23.66
CA ARG A 100 -5.19 -0.78 22.67
C ARG A 100 -3.82 -1.17 22.14
N ARG A 101 -3.67 -2.45 21.82
CA ARG A 101 -2.46 -2.96 21.16
C ARG A 101 -2.58 -2.78 19.65
N PRO A 102 -1.49 -2.44 18.93
CA PRO A 102 -1.51 -2.21 17.48
C PRO A 102 -2.19 -3.33 16.67
N GLN A 103 -1.94 -4.59 17.01
CA GLN A 103 -2.53 -5.74 16.32
C GLN A 103 -4.06 -5.84 16.43
N THR A 104 -4.69 -5.08 17.32
CA THR A 104 -6.15 -5.12 17.47
C THR A 104 -6.86 -4.17 16.52
N LEU A 105 -6.15 -3.21 15.93
CA LEU A 105 -6.74 -2.21 15.04
C LEU A 105 -7.06 -2.79 13.67
N ALA A 106 -8.23 -2.41 13.14
CA ALA A 106 -8.65 -2.65 11.76
C ALA A 106 -8.03 -1.65 10.78
N VAL A 107 -8.04 -1.95 9.49
CA VAL A 107 -7.51 -1.06 8.44
C VAL A 107 -8.19 0.30 8.45
N ASP A 108 -9.51 0.34 8.62
CA ASP A 108 -10.27 1.60 8.67
C ASP A 108 -9.88 2.47 9.87
N GLU A 109 -9.55 1.85 11.01
CA GLU A 109 -9.05 2.57 12.19
C GLU A 109 -7.67 3.18 11.92
N TRP A 110 -6.80 2.49 11.17
CA TRP A 110 -5.50 3.05 10.74
C TRP A 110 -5.66 4.22 9.79
N LEU A 111 -6.62 4.15 8.85
CA LEU A 111 -6.93 5.24 7.93
C LEU A 111 -7.50 6.46 8.67
N ALA A 112 -8.43 6.23 9.60
CA ALA A 112 -8.98 7.28 10.44
C ALA A 112 -7.90 7.94 11.30
N LEU A 113 -6.99 7.15 11.87
CA LEU A 113 -5.87 7.65 12.64
C LEU A 113 -4.91 8.48 11.79
N LEU A 114 -4.55 8.02 10.58
CA LEU A 114 -3.72 8.79 9.66
C LEU A 114 -4.37 10.12 9.27
N ALA A 115 -5.68 10.11 8.99
CA ALA A 115 -6.43 11.32 8.69
C ALA A 115 -6.42 12.30 9.87
N ALA A 116 -6.63 11.81 11.10
CA ALA A 116 -6.67 12.63 12.30
C ALA A 116 -5.29 13.13 12.75
N ILE A 117 -4.23 12.33 12.57
CA ILE A 117 -2.86 12.76 12.87
C ILE A 117 -2.45 13.89 11.92
N GLY A 118 -2.78 13.81 10.63
CA GLY A 118 -2.29 14.73 9.60
C GLY A 118 -0.91 14.31 9.07
N PRO A 119 -0.09 15.23 8.54
CA PRO A 119 1.18 14.89 7.89
C PRO A 119 2.19 14.34 8.90
N ILE A 120 2.85 13.24 8.53
CA ILE A 120 3.89 12.59 9.31
C ILE A 120 5.22 12.83 8.59
N GLY A 121 5.98 13.82 9.06
CA GLY A 121 7.26 14.20 8.42
C GLY A 121 8.19 13.00 8.23
N PRO A 122 9.06 12.99 7.20
CA PRO A 122 9.83 11.82 6.77
C PRO A 122 10.61 11.17 7.91
N ASP A 123 10.75 9.84 7.87
CA ASP A 123 11.58 9.13 8.83
C ASP A 123 13.02 9.67 8.72
N ARG A 124 13.50 10.31 9.79
CA ARG A 124 14.90 10.77 9.85
C ARG A 124 15.88 9.60 9.95
N ARG A 125 15.39 8.36 10.11
CA ARG A 125 16.16 7.13 10.24
C ARG A 125 16.03 6.24 9.00
N GLY A 126 16.69 6.63 7.90
CA GLY A 126 17.01 5.70 6.82
C GLY A 126 16.26 5.94 5.51
N ARG A 127 16.68 6.97 4.77
CA ARG A 127 16.55 7.00 3.32
C ARG A 127 17.71 6.18 2.75
N GLY A 128 17.49 4.88 2.54
CA GLY A 128 18.35 4.02 1.71
C GLY A 128 17.60 3.74 0.41
N SER A 129 18.25 4.05 -0.73
CA SER A 129 17.87 3.73 -2.12
C SER A 129 17.09 2.42 -2.27
N SER A 130 16.02 2.28 -3.05
CA SER A 130 15.84 2.37 -4.52
C SER A 130 14.35 1.98 -4.75
N SER A 131 13.61 2.29 -5.79
CA SER A 131 13.82 2.87 -7.12
C SER A 131 12.40 3.04 -7.69
N GLU A 132 12.11 4.21 -8.27
CA GLU A 132 10.90 4.45 -9.06
C GLU A 132 10.89 3.50 -10.27
N PRO A 133 9.76 2.86 -10.64
CA PRO A 133 9.62 2.34 -11.98
C PRO A 133 9.35 3.52 -12.92
N SER A 134 10.41 3.93 -13.63
CA SER A 134 10.37 4.85 -14.75
C SER A 134 9.28 4.47 -15.75
N VAL A 135 8.50 5.48 -16.12
CA VAL A 135 7.60 5.46 -17.28
C VAL A 135 8.46 5.21 -18.53
N LEU A 136 8.26 4.07 -19.19
CA LEU A 136 8.82 3.82 -20.53
C LEU A 136 8.06 4.70 -21.53
N GLY A 137 8.76 5.69 -22.07
CA GLY A 137 8.36 6.38 -23.29
C GLY A 137 8.55 5.47 -24.50
N GLU A 138 7.57 5.48 -25.39
CA GLU A 138 7.74 4.99 -26.76
C GLU A 138 8.47 6.07 -27.59
N PRO A 139 9.52 5.72 -28.34
CA PRO A 139 10.21 6.64 -29.22
C PRO A 139 9.47 6.83 -30.56
N ASP A 140 9.43 8.09 -30.97
CA ASP A 140 9.08 8.58 -32.30
C ASP A 140 9.91 7.87 -33.38
N ALA A 141 9.25 7.25 -34.36
CA ALA A 141 9.89 6.56 -35.47
C ALA A 141 10.16 7.53 -36.63
N PRO A 142 11.35 7.50 -37.27
CA PRO A 142 11.64 8.37 -38.40
C PRO A 142 11.00 7.84 -39.68
N GLU A 143 10.18 8.67 -40.32
CA GLU A 143 9.59 8.44 -41.63
C GLU A 143 10.60 8.79 -42.73
N ALA A 144 11.08 7.77 -43.47
CA ALA A 144 11.87 7.95 -44.69
C ALA A 144 11.49 6.90 -45.75
N ALA A 145 10.81 7.41 -46.78
CA ALA A 145 10.92 7.12 -48.22
C ALA A 145 10.83 5.67 -48.76
N ALA A 146 9.74 5.41 -49.49
CA ALA A 146 9.69 4.67 -50.76
C ALA A 146 8.42 5.16 -51.50
N GLU A 147 8.53 6.06 -52.49
CA GLU A 147 8.70 5.74 -53.92
C GLU A 147 7.57 4.84 -54.46
N GLU A 148 6.50 5.46 -54.97
CA GLU A 148 5.65 4.85 -55.98
C GLU A 148 5.23 5.92 -57.00
N ALA A 149 5.70 5.73 -58.23
CA ALA A 149 5.39 6.52 -59.40
C ALA A 149 3.95 6.26 -59.86
N THR A 150 3.26 7.30 -60.33
CA THR A 150 2.30 7.27 -61.45
C THR A 150 1.85 8.70 -61.77
N GLU A 151 2.25 9.18 -62.95
CA GLU A 151 1.64 10.36 -63.60
C GLU A 151 0.15 10.10 -63.90
N PRO A 152 -0.68 11.15 -63.96
CA PRO A 152 -1.14 11.49 -65.30
C PRO A 152 -1.32 13.00 -65.54
N GLY A 153 -0.95 13.41 -66.77
CA GLY A 153 -1.93 13.96 -67.70
C GLY A 153 -2.43 15.39 -67.46
N VAL A 154 -1.75 16.32 -68.13
CA VAL A 154 -2.30 17.43 -68.96
C VAL A 154 -3.75 17.85 -68.70
N ALA A 155 -3.91 19.14 -68.35
CA ALA A 155 -5.15 19.90 -68.42
C ALA A 155 -4.93 21.20 -69.28
N PRO A 156 -5.99 21.83 -69.81
CA PRO A 156 -6.14 22.37 -71.18
C PRO A 156 -5.74 23.88 -71.26
N PRO A 157 -5.91 24.68 -72.35
CA PRO A 157 -6.86 24.66 -73.48
C PRO A 157 -6.35 24.07 -74.81
#